data_AF-A0A1S1LG29-F1
#
_entry.id   AF-A0A1S1LG29-F1
#
_cell.length_a   1.000
_cell.length_b   1.000
_cell.length_c   1.000
_cell.angle_alpha   90.00
_cell.angle_beta   90.00
_cell.angle_gamma   90.00
#
_symmetry.space_group_name_H-M   'P 1'
#
loop_
_entity.id
_entity.type
_entity.pdbx_description
1 polymer ?
#
loop_
_entity_poly.entity_id
_entity_poly.type
_entity_poly.pdbx_seq_one_letter_code
_entity_poly.pdbx_strand_id
1 'polypeptide(L)'
;MTVKINGNPVEAEGFIWDGCHKIYLIDSPESRKKMLSCGWSETDIRPLSGLAEAWDQSCSLRFISSGDLKRDYIEQCEEGTVSVG
;
A
#
# COMPACT_ATOMS: atom_id res chain seq x y z
N MET A 1 8.29 5.57 -9.67
CA MET A 1 8.22 4.11 -9.90
C MET A 1 6.74 3.76 -9.96
N THR A 2 6.31 2.96 -10.93
CA THR A 2 4.88 2.71 -11.15
C THR A 2 4.58 1.26 -10.81
N VAL A 3 3.62 1.03 -9.94
CA VAL A 3 3.09 -0.31 -9.66
C VAL A 3 1.77 -0.47 -10.39
N LYS A 4 1.45 -1.69 -10.81
CA LYS A 4 0.11 -2.02 -11.31
C LYS A 4 -0.65 -2.76 -10.24
N ILE A 5 -1.82 -2.24 -9.89
CA ILE A 5 -2.78 -2.88 -8.97
C ILE A 5 -4.06 -3.16 -9.76
N ASN A 6 -4.45 -4.42 -9.85
CA ASN A 6 -5.57 -4.86 -10.71
C ASN A 6 -5.42 -4.38 -12.16
N GLY A 7 -4.18 -4.40 -12.68
CA GLY A 7 -3.83 -3.92 -14.02
C GLY A 7 -3.74 -2.39 -14.16
N ASN A 8 -4.22 -1.62 -13.18
CA ASN A 8 -4.21 -0.15 -13.23
C ASN A 8 -2.87 0.40 -12.72
N PRO A 9 -2.21 1.30 -13.47
CA PRO A 9 -1.00 1.94 -12.98
C PRO A 9 -1.33 2.88 -11.81
N VAL A 10 -0.52 2.78 -10.75
CA VAL A 10 -0.62 3.60 -9.54
C VAL A 10 0.74 4.24 -9.28
N GLU A 11 0.71 5.55 -9.08
CA GLU A 11 1.86 6.34 -8.65
C GLU A 11 1.83 6.50 -7.13
N ALA A 12 2.96 6.19 -6.49
CA ALA A 12 3.17 6.41 -5.07
C ALA A 12 4.67 6.57 -4.79
N GLU A 13 5.01 7.18 -3.66
CA GLU A 13 6.38 7.30 -3.16
C GLU A 13 6.86 5.98 -2.54
N GLY A 14 5.96 5.28 -1.86
CA GLY A 14 6.23 4.07 -1.11
C GLY A 14 4.95 3.49 -0.52
N PHE A 15 5.11 2.55 0.39
CA PHE A 15 3.99 1.95 1.13
C PHE A 15 4.37 1.61 2.56
N ILE A 16 3.37 1.48 3.43
CA ILE A 16 3.51 0.94 4.79
C ILE A 16 2.80 -0.41 4.82
N TRP A 17 3.39 -1.37 5.52
CA TRP A 17 2.82 -2.70 5.73
C TRP A 17 2.98 -3.11 7.18
N ASP A 18 1.88 -3.59 7.78
CA ASP A 18 1.85 -4.02 9.18
C ASP A 18 2.45 -5.42 9.42
N GLY A 19 2.91 -6.10 8.36
CA GLY A 19 3.43 -7.45 8.44
C GLY A 19 2.35 -8.54 8.35
N CYS A 20 1.08 -8.20 8.09
CA CYS A 20 0.00 -9.18 8.05
C CYS A 20 -1.07 -8.92 6.98
N HIS A 21 -1.79 -7.79 7.03
CA HIS A 21 -2.95 -7.56 6.15
C HIS A 21 -3.25 -6.09 5.86
N LYS A 22 -2.57 -5.14 6.49
CA LYS A 22 -2.78 -3.71 6.23
C LYS A 22 -1.65 -3.19 5.36
N ILE A 23 -2.00 -2.75 4.15
CA ILE A 23 -1.06 -2.14 3.22
C ILE A 23 -1.59 -0.75 2.86
N TYR A 24 -0.79 0.28 3.12
CA TYR A 24 -1.15 1.66 2.86
C TYR A 24 -0.17 2.30 1.87
N LEU A 25 -0.67 2.82 0.76
CA LEU A 25 0.14 3.54 -0.22
C LEU A 25 0.35 4.99 0.19
N ILE A 26 1.58 5.47 -0.02
CA ILE A 26 1.92 6.88 0.08
C ILE A 26 1.78 7.50 -1.32
N ASP A 27 0.53 7.69 -1.75
CA ASP A 27 0.14 8.19 -3.07
C ASP A 27 0.04 9.72 -3.15
N SER A 28 0.15 10.39 -2.01
CA SER A 28 -0.01 11.84 -1.86
C SER A 28 0.69 12.35 -0.59
N PRO A 29 0.99 13.66 -0.53
CA PRO A 29 1.48 14.30 0.70
C PRO A 29 0.52 14.13 1.89
N GLU A 30 -0.78 14.11 1.63
CA GLU A 30 -1.83 13.88 2.63
C GLU A 30 -1.75 12.47 3.21
N SER A 31 -1.57 11.45 2.36
CA SER A 31 -1.35 10.07 2.79
C SER A 31 -0.13 9.98 3.70
N ARG A 32 1.01 10.57 3.32
CA ARG A 32 2.22 10.60 4.16
C ARG A 32 1.95 11.25 5.51
N LYS A 33 1.40 12.46 5.50
CA LYS A 33 1.10 13.22 6.73
C LYS A 33 0.16 12.44 7.65
N LYS A 34 -0.87 11.81 7.08
CA LYS A 34 -1.84 11.01 7.84
C LYS A 34 -1.17 9.82 8.51
N MET A 35 -0.39 9.05 7.76
CA MET A 35 0.30 7.88 8.29
C MET A 35 1.25 8.23 9.43
N LEU A 36 2.06 9.29 9.27
CA LEU A 36 2.95 9.76 10.33
C LEU A 36 2.17 10.22 11.58
N SER A 37 1.03 10.91 11.39
CA SER A 37 0.17 11.31 12.51
C SER A 37 -0.50 10.14 13.24
N CYS A 38 -0.60 8.99 12.59
CA CYS A 38 -1.16 7.75 13.15
C CYS A 38 -0.12 6.90 13.90
N GLY A 39 1.12 7.37 14.04
CA GLY A 39 2.17 6.70 14.82
C GLY A 39 3.16 5.88 13.98
N TRP A 40 3.02 5.88 12.66
CA TRP A 40 4.05 5.36 11.77
C TRP A 40 5.20 6.35 11.64
N SER A 41 6.36 5.83 11.28
CA SER A 41 7.59 6.59 11.09
C SER A 41 8.03 6.59 9.64
N GLU A 42 8.92 7.51 9.30
CA GLU A 42 9.60 7.54 7.99
C GLU A 42 10.31 6.22 7.68
N THR A 43 10.81 5.51 8.69
CA THR A 43 11.47 4.20 8.51
C THR A 43 10.49 3.07 8.22
N ASP A 44 9.19 3.25 8.44
CA ASP A 44 8.16 2.27 8.10
C ASP A 44 7.74 2.37 6.63
N ILE A 45 8.08 3.49 5.95
CA ILE A 45 7.78 3.69 4.53
C ILE A 45 8.76 2.85 3.71
N ARG A 46 8.24 1.75 3.15
CA ARG A 46 8.97 0.79 2.31
C ARG A 46 8.95 1.23 0.84
N PRO A 47 9.99 0.89 0.06
CA PRO A 47 10.03 1.19 -1.38
C PRO A 47 8.99 0.37 -2.15
N LEU A 48 8.35 0.96 -3.17
CA LEU A 48 7.32 0.26 -3.98
C LEU A 48 7.77 -1.05 -4.63
N SER A 49 9.08 -1.25 -4.84
CA SER A 49 9.63 -2.50 -5.37
C SER A 49 9.29 -3.72 -4.50
N GLY A 50 9.06 -3.53 -3.19
CA GLY A 50 8.67 -4.60 -2.26
C GLY A 50 7.16 -4.84 -2.14
N LEU A 51 6.33 -4.09 -2.86
CA LEU A 51 4.87 -4.13 -2.65
C LEU A 51 4.25 -5.48 -3.07
N ALA A 52 4.72 -6.05 -4.18
CA ALA A 52 4.23 -7.35 -4.65
C ALA A 52 4.59 -8.48 -3.67
N GLU A 53 5.78 -8.43 -3.08
CA GLU A 53 6.20 -9.37 -2.04
C GLU A 53 5.35 -9.22 -0.76
N ALA A 54 5.11 -7.99 -0.31
CA ALA A 54 4.26 -7.73 0.85
C ALA A 54 2.82 -8.22 0.64
N TRP A 55 2.29 -8.08 -0.58
CA TRP A 55 0.97 -8.60 -0.95
C TRP A 55 0.91 -10.13 -0.85
N ASP A 56 1.90 -10.83 -1.39
CA ASP A 56 1.99 -12.29 -1.38
C ASP A 56 2.16 -12.87 0.03
N GLN A 57 2.94 -12.18 0.88
CA GLN A 57 3.15 -12.58 2.28
C GLN A 57 1.98 -12.23 3.21
N SER A 58 1.03 -11.41 2.75
CA SER A 58 -0.12 -11.00 3.55
C SER A 58 -1.23 -12.05 3.53
N CYS A 59 -1.92 -12.22 4.67
CA CYS A 59 -3.01 -13.19 4.78
C CYS A 59 -4.22 -12.78 3.92
N SER A 60 -5.24 -13.64 3.81
CA SER A 60 -6.42 -13.39 2.98
C SER A 60 -7.26 -12.17 3.40
N LEU A 61 -7.06 -11.63 4.61
CA LEU A 61 -7.71 -10.40 5.07
C LEU A 61 -7.03 -9.12 4.55
N ARG A 62 -6.03 -9.27 3.68
CA ARG A 62 -5.25 -8.16 3.15
C ARG A 62 -6.06 -7.20 2.30
N PHE A 63 -5.64 -5.95 2.30
CA PHE A 63 -6.18 -4.89 1.46
C PHE A 63 -5.06 -3.91 1.10
N ILE A 64 -5.32 -3.06 0.10
CA ILE A 64 -4.45 -1.93 -0.25
C ILE A 64 -5.30 -0.67 -0.31
N SER A 65 -4.99 0.32 0.53
CA SER A 65 -5.66 1.62 0.54
C SER A 65 -4.65 2.77 0.49
N SER A 66 -5.10 3.98 0.16
CA SER A 66 -4.29 5.19 0.38
C SER A 66 -4.10 5.41 1.88
N GLY A 67 -2.96 5.98 2.29
CA GLY A 67 -2.68 6.28 3.70
C GLY A 67 -3.68 7.27 4.32
N ASP A 68 -4.33 8.09 3.49
CA ASP A 68 -5.41 9.00 3.93
C ASP A 68 -6.80 8.36 3.97
N LEU A 69 -6.91 7.07 3.60
CA LEU A 69 -8.14 6.26 3.57
C LEU A 69 -9.24 6.80 2.63
N LYS A 70 -8.88 7.62 1.65
CA LYS A 70 -9.85 8.12 0.64
C LYS A 70 -10.02 7.20 -0.56
N ARG A 71 -9.10 6.25 -0.75
CA ARG A 71 -9.11 5.33 -1.88
C ARG A 71 -8.74 3.93 -1.45
N ASP A 72 -9.55 2.97 -1.84
CA ASP A 72 -9.23 1.56 -1.79
C ASP A 72 -8.83 1.08 -3.19
N TYR A 73 -7.67 0.44 -3.29
CA TYR A 73 -7.16 -0.15 -4.53
C TYR A 73 -7.50 -1.63 -4.62
N ILE A 74 -7.49 -2.31 -3.48
CA ILE A 74 -8.04 -3.65 -3.28
C ILE A 74 -8.75 -3.62 -1.93
N GLU A 75 -10.05 -3.91 -1.90
CA GLU A 75 -10.84 -3.96 -0.68
C GLU A 75 -10.46 -5.14 0.20
N GLN A 76 -10.81 -5.08 1.49
CA GLN A 76 -10.53 -6.17 2.41
C GLN A 76 -11.29 -7.44 2.04
N CYS A 77 -10.59 -8.58 2.09
CA CYS A 77 -11.07 -9.91 1.70
C CYS A 77 -11.28 -10.11 0.19
N GLU A 78 -11.03 -9.09 -0.63
CA GLU A 78 -11.10 -9.21 -2.08
C GLU A 78 -9.80 -9.74 -2.67
N GLU A 79 -9.92 -10.49 -3.76
CA GLU A 79 -8.76 -10.88 -4.55
C GLU A 79 -8.24 -9.69 -5.37
N GLY A 80 -6.94 -9.71 -5.64
CA GLY A 80 -6.34 -8.69 -6.47
C GLY A 80 -4.92 -9.04 -6.87
N THR A 81 -4.42 -8.30 -7.86
CA THR A 81 -3.11 -8.51 -8.46
C THR A 81 -2.23 -7.29 -8.24
N VAL A 82 -0.98 -7.53 -7.87
CA VAL A 82 0.04 -6.51 -7.66
C VAL A 82 1.28 -6.90 -8.45
N SER A 83 1.72 -6.03 -9.35
CA SER A 83 2.95 -6.26 -10.13
C SER A 83 3.72 -4.95 -10.27
N VAL A 84 5.04 -5.01 -10.06
CA VAL A 84 5.93 -3.86 -10.26
C VAL A 84 6.36 -3.84 -11.73
N GLY A 85 6.20 -2.69 -12.39
CA GLY A 85 6.58 -2.47 -13.79
C GLY A 85 7.96 -1.86 -13.94
#